data_AF-A0A316HGD1-F1
#
_entry.id   AF-A0A316HGD1-F1
#
_cell.length_a   1.000
_cell.length_b   1.000
_cell.length_c   1.000
_cell.angle_alpha   90.00
_cell.angle_beta   90.00
_cell.angle_gamma   90.00
#
_symmetry.space_group_name_H-M   'P 1'
#
loop_
_entity.id
_entity.type
_entity.pdbx_description
1 polymer ?
#
loop_
_entity_poly.entity_id
_entity_poly.type
_entity_poly.pdbx_seq_one_letter_code
_entity_poly.pdbx_strand_id
1 'polypeptide(L)' 'MLKLIDNLPNHVVGIRATGEITRGDMETVLLPAINELAAREGAINYLLVLDTGVQNFTLAA' A
#
# COMPACT_ATOMS: atom_id res chain seq x y z
N MET A 1 8.53 6.86 -2.39
CA MET A 1 8.06 6.80 -1.00
C MET A 1 6.62 6.32 -0.96
N LEU A 2 6.30 5.41 -0.04
CA LEU A 2 4.92 4.99 0.24
C LEU A 2 4.37 5.70 1.48
N LYS A 3 3.11 6.11 1.42
CA LYS A 3 2.36 6.69 2.54
C LYS A 3 0.99 6.04 2.66
N LEU A 4 0.50 5.88 3.88
CA LEU A 4 -0.89 5.48 4.12
C LEU A 4 -1.83 6.65 3.86
N ILE A 5 -3.02 6.34 3.38
CA ILE A 5 -4.11 7.31 3.19
C ILE A 5 -4.99 7.27 4.43
N ASP A 6 -5.11 8.41 5.10
CA ASP A 6 -5.99 8.57 6.27
C ASP A 6 -7.46 8.70 5.86
N ASN A 7 -8.35 8.59 6.85
CA ASN A 7 -9.79 8.78 6.69
C ASN A 7 -10.46 7.78 5.73
N LEU A 8 -9.99 6.53 5.74
CA LEU A 8 -10.59 5.41 5.04
C LEU A 8 -11.38 4.52 6.02
N PRO A 9 -12.39 3.78 5.52
CA PRO A 9 -13.06 2.77 6.34
C PRO A 9 -12.06 1.75 6.90
N ASN A 10 -12.30 1.27 8.13
CA ASN A 10 -11.39 0.36 8.86
C ASN A 10 -11.09 -0.96 8.14
N HIS A 11 -11.89 -1.32 7.12
CA HIS A 11 -11.73 -2.52 6.31
C HIS A 11 -10.96 -2.26 5.00
N VAL A 12 -10.39 -1.05 4.81
CA VAL A 12 -9.68 -0.62 3.61
C VAL A 12 -8.28 -0.15 3.97
N VAL A 13 -7.28 -0.68 3.26
CA VAL A 13 -5.90 -0.16 3.29
C VAL A 13 -5.71 0.73 2.08
N GLY A 14 -5.44 2.01 2.32
CA GLY A 14 -5.10 2.97 1.29
C GLY A 14 -3.62 3.32 1.29
N ILE A 15 -3.01 3.27 0.12
CA ILE A 15 -1.59 3.55 -0.09
C ILE A 15 -1.46 4.60 -1.20
N ARG A 16 -0.67 5.63 -0.93
CA ARG A 16 -0.25 6.63 -1.91
C ARG A 16 1.24 6.46 -2.18
N ALA A 17 1.58 6.20 -3.43
CA ALA A 17 2.95 6.08 -3.93
C ALA A 17 3.36 7.41 -4.58
N THR A 18 4.33 8.10 -4.00
CA THR A 18 4.88 9.36 -4.55
C THR A 18 6.37 9.20 -4.83
N GLY A 19 6.82 9.58 -6.03
CA GLY A 19 8.23 9.50 -6.43
C GLY A 19 8.72 8.07 -6.66
N GLU A 20 9.97 7.78 -6.29
CA GLU A 20 10.57 6.45 -6.45
C GLU A 20 10.15 5.52 -5.31
N ILE A 21 9.63 4.34 -5.64
CA ILE A 21 9.21 3.33 -4.67
C ILE A 21 10.28 2.27 -4.59
N THR A 22 10.84 2.09 -3.40
CA THR A 22 11.88 1.10 -3.15
C THR A 22 11.27 -0.20 -2.61
N ARG A 23 12.01 -1.30 -2.70
CA ARG A 23 11.64 -2.56 -2.03
C ARG A 23 11.44 -2.37 -0.53
N GLY A 24 12.27 -1.53 0.10
CA GLY A 24 12.18 -1.23 1.52
C GLY A 24 10.84 -0.58 1.89
N ASP A 25 10.33 0.33 1.06
CA ASP A 25 9.00 0.92 1.28
C ASP A 25 7.91 -0.17 1.26
N MET A 26 8.01 -1.13 0.34
CA MET A 26 7.02 -2.22 0.24
C MET A 26 7.06 -3.14 1.46
N GLU A 27 8.26 -3.56 1.88
CA GLU A 27 8.45 -4.49 2.99
C GLU A 27 8.10 -3.89 4.34
N THR A 28 8.31 -2.58 4.52
CA THR A 28 8.13 -1.89 5.81
C THR A 28 6.80 -1.17 5.95
N VAL A 29 6.12 -0.82 4.85
CA VAL A 29 4.86 -0.07 4.89
C VAL A 29 3.71 -0.86 4.29
N LEU A 30 3.86 -1.34 3.04
CA LEU A 30 2.76 -1.97 2.30
C LEU A 30 2.41 -3.35 2.86
N LEU A 31 3.39 -4.25 2.95
CA LEU A 31 3.17 -5.63 3.38
C LEU A 31 2.63 -5.72 4.82
N PRO A 32 3.14 -4.96 5.81
CA PRO A 32 2.59 -4.97 7.15
C PRO A 32 1.13 -4.51 7.20
N ALA A 33 0.79 -3.42 6.50
CA ALA A 33 -0.58 -2.91 6.47
C ALA A 33 -1.57 -3.90 5.83
N ILE A 34 -1.16 -4.56 4.74
CA ILE A 34 -1.98 -5.60 4.09
C ILE A 34 -2.14 -6.81 5.01
N ASN A 35 -1.05 -7.29 5.63
CA ASN A 35 -1.09 -8.44 6.53
C ASN A 35 -1.96 -8.19 7.75
N GLU A 36 -1.92 -6.98 8.32
CA GLU A 36 -2.77 -6.60 9.44
C GLU A 36 -4.25 -6.61 9.04
N LEU A 37 -4.60 -6.04 7.88
CA LEU A 37 -5.98 -6.06 7.40
C LEU A 37 -6.45 -7.49 7.10
N ALA A 38 -5.63 -8.29 6.42
CA ALA A 38 -5.93 -9.68 6.11
C ALA A 38 -6.13 -10.52 7.38
N ALA A 39 -5.30 -10.32 8.41
CA ALA A 39 -5.43 -11.01 9.69
C ALA A 39 -6.70 -10.63 10.45
N ARG A 40 -7.17 -9.38 10.31
CA ARG A 40 -8.37 -8.87 11.00
C ARG A 40 -9.67 -9.23 10.29
N GLU A 41 -9.72 -9.08 8.97
CA GLU A 41 -10.97 -9.13 8.19
C GLU A 41 -11.08 -10.39 7.32
N GLY A 42 -9.99 -11.15 7.12
CA GLY A 42 -9.94 -12.31 6.22
C GLY A 42 -10.03 -11.98 4.72
N ALA A 43 -10.29 -10.71 4.38
CA ALA A 43 -10.33 -10.16 3.04
C ALA A 43 -9.66 -8.79 3.01
N ILE A 44 -9.11 -8.41 1.85
CA ILE A 44 -8.35 -7.17 1.68
C ILE A 44 -9.13 -6.25 0.73
N ASN A 45 -9.55 -5.08 1.21
CA ASN A 45 -9.93 -3.98 0.34
C ASN A 45 -8.74 -3.03 0.23
N TYR A 46 -8.25 -2.84 -0.98
CA TYR A 46 -7.00 -2.14 -1.24
C TYR A 46 -7.22 -0.96 -2.19
N LEU A 47 -6.79 0.23 -1.78
CA LEU A 47 -6.79 1.43 -2.60
C LEU A 47 -5.35 1.88 -2.87
N LEU A 48 -4.97 1.92 -4.14
CA LEU A 48 -3.65 2.39 -4.56
C LEU A 48 -3.77 3.68 -5.36
N VAL A 49 -3.12 4.73 -4.89
CA VAL A 49 -2.97 5.99 -5.60
C VAL A 49 -1.52 6.12 -6.05
N LEU A 50 -1.30 6.20 -7.36
CA LEU A 50 0.02 6.39 -7.96
C LEU A 50 0.22 7.85 -8.36
N ASP A 51 0.96 8.59 -7.53
CA ASP A 51 1.54 9.90 -7.84
C ASP A 51 2.99 9.73 -8.33
N THR A 52 3.18 8.76 -9.23
CA THR A 52 4.44 8.46 -9.89
C THR A 52 4.15 7.70 -11.18
N GLY A 53 5.12 7.63 -12.09
CA GLY A 53 5.01 6.78 -13.27
C GLY A 53 4.82 5.32 -12.85
N VAL A 54 3.90 4.60 -13.51
CA VAL A 54 3.63 3.18 -13.21
C VAL A 54 4.91 2.35 -13.27
N GLN A 55 5.88 2.71 -14.12
CA GLN A 55 7.19 2.03 -14.19
C GLN A 55 8.00 2.09 -12.88
N ASN A 56 7.72 3.06 -12.00
CA ASN A 56 8.39 3.22 -10.71
C ASN A 56 7.68 2.45 -9.59
N PHE A 57 6.59 1.76 -9.91
CA PHE A 57 5.83 0.92 -9.00
C PHE A 57 5.96 -0.54 -9.43
N THR A 58 7.06 -1.17 -9.04
CA THR A 58 7.26 -2.60 -9.26
C THR A 58 6.49 -3.36 -8.19
N LEU A 59 5.23 -3.71 -8.47
CA LEU A 59 4.62 -4.84 -7.78
C LEU A 59 5.54 -6.03 -8.05
N ALA A 60 6.18 -6.55 -7.00
CA ALA A 60 6.86 -7.84 -7.07
C ALA A 60 5.80 -8.91 -7.33
N ALA A 61 5.38 -9.03 -8.59
CA ALA A 61 4.51 -10.07 -9.13
C ALA A 61 5.39 -11.23 -9.63
#